data_AF-A0A3S8ZWP7-F1
#
_entry.id   AF-A0A3S8ZWP7-F1
#
_cell.length_a   1.000
_cell.length_b   1.000
_cell.length_c   1.000
_cell.angle_alpha   90.00
_cell.angle_beta   90.00
_cell.angle_gamma   90.00
#
_symmetry.space_group_name_H-M   'P 1'
#
loop_
_entity.id
_entity.type
_entity.pdbx_description
1 polymer ?
#
loop_
_entity_poly.entity_id
_entity_poly.type
_entity_poly.pdbx_seq_one_letter_code
_entity_poly.pdbx_strand_id
1 'polypeptide(L)'
;MIISPPLLKTAQGNQSDEDWLKGLMPFESKGNYPISSLLAWHGGQHIEHTDTGTRGEPVRAIADGKVMFARKPSPLTGENAKPDLAINGGSSDGCVIIKHNTEIGEGPEGQVEYYSIYMHLKQVFVQKNQPVYRKTELGSVGQCNGNNAMHMEIICDDANLKK
;
A
#
# COMPACT_ATOMS: atom_id res chain seq x y z
N MET A 1 -17.09 3.83 -6.92
CA MET A 1 -16.15 3.64 -5.81
C MET A 1 -15.18 4.82 -5.78
N ILE A 2 -14.99 5.50 -4.65
CA ILE A 2 -14.06 6.64 -4.49
C ILE A 2 -12.62 6.13 -4.35
N ILE A 3 -12.46 5.10 -3.51
CA ILE A 3 -11.21 4.39 -3.26
C ILE A 3 -11.11 3.18 -4.20
N SER A 4 -9.97 2.96 -4.86
CA SER A 4 -9.70 1.76 -5.67
C SER A 4 -8.74 0.81 -4.95
N PRO A 5 -8.68 -0.48 -5.32
CA PRO A 5 -7.58 -1.33 -4.87
C PRO A 5 -6.22 -0.76 -5.32
N PRO A 6 -5.15 -1.00 -4.55
CA PRO A 6 -3.80 -0.51 -4.87
C PRO A 6 -3.13 -1.31 -6.00
N LEU A 7 -3.69 -2.47 -6.35
CA LEU A 7 -3.28 -3.31 -7.48
C LEU A 7 -4.43 -3.39 -8.48
N LEU A 8 -4.13 -3.48 -9.77
CA LEU A 8 -5.16 -3.57 -10.82
C LEU A 8 -4.90 -4.80 -11.68
N LYS A 9 -5.49 -5.94 -11.30
CA LYS A 9 -5.51 -7.13 -12.14
C LYS A 9 -6.80 -7.16 -12.96
N THR A 10 -6.71 -7.50 -14.24
CA THR A 10 -7.90 -7.74 -15.06
C THR A 10 -8.74 -8.84 -14.41
N ALA A 11 -10.03 -8.55 -14.15
CA ALA A 11 -10.96 -9.56 -13.67
C ALA A 11 -11.04 -10.71 -14.67
N GLN A 12 -11.02 -11.95 -14.19
CA GLN A 12 -11.14 -13.12 -15.05
C GLN A 12 -12.61 -13.55 -15.15
N GLY A 13 -13.13 -13.56 -16.38
CA GLY A 13 -14.50 -14.04 -16.66
C GLY A 13 -15.59 -13.14 -16.09
N ASN A 14 -16.66 -13.75 -15.58
CA ASN A 14 -17.88 -13.07 -15.10
C ASN A 14 -17.95 -13.01 -13.56
N GLN A 15 -16.80 -12.92 -12.88
CA GLN A 15 -16.77 -12.78 -11.42
C GLN A 15 -17.44 -11.48 -10.96
N SER A 16 -18.06 -11.50 -9.79
CA SER A 16 -18.55 -10.28 -9.15
C SER A 16 -17.36 -9.40 -8.73
N ASP A 17 -17.59 -8.07 -8.61
CA ASP A 17 -16.56 -7.15 -8.09
C ASP A 17 -16.08 -7.58 -6.69
N GLU A 18 -16.98 -8.11 -5.86
CA GLU A 18 -16.66 -8.58 -4.51
C GLU A 18 -15.72 -9.79 -4.53
N ASP A 19 -16.02 -10.80 -5.35
CA ASP A 19 -15.19 -12.00 -5.46
C ASP A 19 -13.83 -11.68 -6.09
N TRP A 20 -13.82 -10.80 -7.09
CA TRP A 20 -12.59 -10.30 -7.69
C TRP A 20 -11.73 -9.55 -6.66
N LEU A 21 -12.32 -8.66 -5.84
CA LEU A 21 -11.61 -7.95 -4.77
C LEU A 21 -11.08 -8.91 -3.69
N LYS A 22 -11.87 -9.91 -3.28
CA LYS A 22 -11.42 -10.94 -2.31
C LYS A 22 -10.23 -11.73 -2.83
N GLY A 23 -10.20 -12.06 -4.12
CA GLY A 23 -9.06 -12.73 -4.74
C GLY A 23 -7.83 -11.82 -4.89
N LEU A 24 -8.05 -10.52 -5.11
CA LEU A 24 -6.98 -9.53 -5.29
C LEU A 24 -6.33 -9.11 -3.97
N MET A 25 -7.12 -9.01 -2.91
CA MET A 25 -6.69 -8.60 -1.57
C MET A 25 -7.26 -9.59 -0.54
N PRO A 26 -6.75 -10.83 -0.52
CA PRO A 26 -7.22 -11.82 0.44
C PRO A 26 -6.92 -11.33 1.86
N PHE A 27 -7.92 -11.42 2.74
CA PHE A 27 -7.77 -11.09 4.15
C PHE A 27 -7.07 -12.25 4.87
N GLU A 28 -5.78 -12.42 4.63
CA GLU A 28 -4.95 -13.37 5.37
C GLU A 28 -4.30 -12.64 6.55
N SER A 29 -4.38 -13.21 7.75
CA SER A 29 -3.87 -12.59 8.99
C SER A 29 -2.34 -12.56 9.09
N LYS A 30 -1.61 -12.28 8.00
CA LYS A 30 -0.14 -12.24 7.97
C LYS A 30 0.36 -10.92 8.52
N GLY A 31 0.99 -10.97 9.70
CA GLY A 31 1.43 -9.80 10.48
C GLY A 31 0.47 -9.42 11.61
N ASN A 32 -0.69 -10.09 11.71
CA ASN A 32 -1.77 -9.87 12.68
C ASN A 32 -2.21 -8.39 12.80
N TYR A 33 -3.16 -7.96 11.98
CA TYR A 33 -3.88 -6.70 12.22
C TYR A 33 -4.87 -6.86 13.40
N PRO A 34 -4.98 -5.91 14.35
CA PRO A 34 -4.21 -4.67 14.48
C PRO A 34 -2.94 -4.79 15.34
N ILE A 35 -2.66 -5.97 15.91
CA ILE A 35 -1.55 -6.22 16.83
C ILE A 35 -0.78 -7.47 16.40
N SER A 36 0.50 -7.31 16.10
CA SER A 36 1.43 -8.37 15.68
C SER A 36 1.66 -9.44 16.76
N SER A 37 2.30 -10.55 16.39
CA SER A 37 2.66 -11.65 17.31
C SER A 37 3.56 -11.24 18.49
N LEU A 38 4.21 -10.07 18.42
CA LEU A 38 5.03 -9.49 19.48
C LEU A 38 4.33 -8.31 20.20
N LEU A 39 3.00 -8.22 20.08
CA LEU A 39 2.18 -7.14 20.64
C LEU A 39 2.51 -5.73 20.09
N ALA A 40 3.28 -5.64 18.99
CA ALA A 40 3.49 -4.38 18.31
C ALA A 40 2.28 -4.02 17.45
N TRP A 41 1.91 -2.74 17.44
CA TRP A 41 0.86 -2.22 16.57
C TRP A 41 1.18 -2.48 15.10
N HIS A 42 0.20 -2.98 14.35
CA HIS A 42 0.27 -3.27 12.93
C HIS A 42 -1.00 -2.73 12.26
N GLY A 43 -0.95 -1.47 11.82
CA GLY A 43 -2.13 -0.71 11.40
C GLY A 43 -2.63 -0.99 9.97
N GLY A 44 -1.98 -1.90 9.26
CA GLY A 44 -2.35 -2.27 7.90
C GLY A 44 -2.31 -3.77 7.64
N GLN A 45 -2.39 -4.11 6.36
CA GLN A 45 -2.41 -5.48 5.87
C GLN A 45 -1.29 -5.72 4.87
N HIS A 46 -0.66 -6.90 4.95
CA HIS A 46 0.17 -7.39 3.86
C HIS A 46 -0.73 -7.95 2.74
N ILE A 47 -0.63 -7.36 1.57
CA ILE A 47 -1.30 -7.83 0.35
C ILE A 47 -0.27 -8.65 -0.41
N GLU A 48 -0.48 -9.97 -0.43
CA GLU A 48 0.37 -10.89 -1.19
C GLU A 48 0.16 -10.71 -2.68
N HIS A 49 1.23 -10.97 -3.41
CA HIS A 49 1.23 -10.83 -4.84
C HIS A 49 1.70 -12.12 -5.50
N THR A 50 0.83 -12.66 -6.34
CA THR A 50 0.99 -13.98 -6.96
C THR A 50 1.72 -13.96 -8.31
N ASP A 51 2.05 -12.78 -8.84
CA ASP A 51 2.66 -12.72 -10.18
C ASP A 51 4.15 -13.07 -10.11
N THR A 52 4.55 -14.04 -10.93
CA THR A 52 5.91 -14.58 -11.05
C THR A 52 6.71 -13.95 -12.20
N GLY A 53 6.15 -12.92 -12.84
CA GLY A 53 6.76 -12.23 -13.98
C GLY A 53 7.96 -11.36 -13.58
N THR A 54 8.79 -11.02 -14.57
CA THR A 54 10.00 -10.21 -14.38
C THR A 54 9.70 -8.75 -14.03
N ARG A 55 8.53 -8.24 -14.41
CA ARG A 55 8.03 -6.91 -14.01
C ARG A 55 7.06 -7.08 -12.84
N GLY A 56 7.40 -6.49 -11.70
CA GLY A 56 6.46 -6.44 -10.57
C GLY A 56 5.23 -5.61 -10.94
N GLU A 57 4.04 -6.04 -10.53
CA GLU A 57 2.80 -5.30 -10.77
C GLU A 57 2.93 -3.88 -10.18
N PRO A 58 2.53 -2.85 -10.94
CA PRO A 58 2.56 -1.50 -10.42
C PRO A 58 1.56 -1.32 -9.28
N VAL A 59 2.09 -0.85 -8.15
CA VAL A 59 1.29 -0.36 -7.03
C VAL A 59 0.78 1.03 -7.39
N ARG A 60 -0.50 1.29 -7.15
CA ARG A 60 -1.20 2.48 -7.63
C ARG A 60 -1.89 3.23 -6.50
N ALA A 61 -2.01 4.55 -6.68
CA ALA A 61 -2.76 5.41 -5.79
C ALA A 61 -4.23 4.96 -5.71
N ILE A 62 -4.74 4.77 -4.50
CA ILE A 62 -6.12 4.33 -4.27
C ILE A 62 -7.14 5.46 -4.50
N ALA A 63 -6.69 6.70 -4.43
CA ALA A 63 -7.48 7.91 -4.62
C ALA A 63 -6.56 9.08 -5.01
N ASP A 64 -7.17 10.18 -5.45
CA ASP A 64 -6.45 11.44 -5.70
C ASP A 64 -5.82 11.98 -4.41
N GLY A 65 -4.67 12.63 -4.52
CA GLY A 65 -3.99 13.17 -3.35
C GLY A 65 -2.63 13.79 -3.64
N LYS A 66 -1.89 14.02 -2.56
CA LYS A 66 -0.52 14.57 -2.60
C LYS A 66 0.43 13.66 -1.84
N VAL A 67 1.56 13.35 -2.46
CA VAL A 67 2.61 12.56 -1.82
C VAL A 67 3.25 13.38 -0.70
N MET A 68 3.10 12.92 0.54
CA MET A 68 3.66 13.58 1.72
C MET A 68 5.04 13.02 2.08
N PHE A 69 5.27 11.74 1.75
CA PHE A 69 6.54 11.06 1.94
C PHE A 69 6.78 10.07 0.80
N ALA A 70 8.02 10.01 0.33
CA ALA A 70 8.47 9.03 -0.64
C ALA A 70 9.93 8.66 -0.33
N ARG A 71 10.20 7.36 -0.20
CA ARG A 71 11.54 6.82 0.03
C ARG A 71 11.81 5.68 -0.94
N LYS A 72 12.87 5.81 -1.72
CA LYS A 72 13.38 4.71 -2.55
C LYS A 72 13.92 3.58 -1.67
N PRO A 73 13.77 2.32 -2.07
CA PRO A 73 14.26 1.20 -1.28
C PRO A 73 15.78 1.16 -1.22
N SER A 74 16.28 0.69 -0.09
CA SER A 74 17.65 0.26 0.12
C SER A 74 17.90 -1.05 -0.63
N PRO A 75 19.12 -1.29 -1.13
CA PRO A 75 19.46 -2.59 -1.71
C PRO A 75 19.44 -3.67 -0.62
N LEU A 76 19.03 -4.89 -0.99
CA LEU A 76 19.06 -6.06 -0.09
C LEU A 76 20.40 -6.80 -0.11
N THR A 77 21.23 -6.56 -1.14
CA THR A 77 22.53 -7.22 -1.34
C THR A 77 23.58 -6.20 -1.77
N GLY A 78 24.85 -6.58 -1.62
CA GLY A 78 26.00 -5.72 -1.93
C GLY A 78 26.45 -4.84 -0.77
N GLU A 79 27.46 -4.01 -1.02
CA GLU A 79 28.17 -3.22 0.00
C GLU A 79 27.27 -2.21 0.74
N ASN A 80 26.24 -1.71 0.07
CA ASN A 80 25.27 -0.77 0.64
C ASN A 80 24.02 -1.45 1.22
N ALA A 81 24.01 -2.79 1.30
CA ALA A 81 22.88 -3.51 1.86
C ALA A 81 22.72 -3.23 3.34
N LYS A 82 21.47 -3.16 3.78
CA LYS A 82 21.11 -3.06 5.18
C LYS A 82 20.88 -4.47 5.75
N PRO A 83 21.74 -5.00 6.63
CA PRO A 83 21.66 -6.39 7.08
C PRO A 83 20.33 -6.74 7.77
N ASP A 84 19.73 -5.78 8.47
CA ASP A 84 18.41 -5.88 9.11
C ASP A 84 17.29 -6.13 8.09
N LEU A 85 17.41 -5.57 6.88
CA LEU A 85 16.46 -5.81 5.80
C LEU A 85 16.65 -7.17 5.13
N ALA A 86 17.75 -7.88 5.35
CA ALA A 86 18.00 -9.20 4.75
C ALA A 86 17.49 -10.37 5.61
N ILE A 87 17.03 -10.10 6.84
CA ILE A 87 16.52 -11.11 7.77
C ILE A 87 15.26 -11.78 7.21
N ASN A 88 15.06 -13.08 7.50
CA ASN A 88 13.90 -13.88 7.08
C ASN A 88 13.62 -13.86 5.56
N GLY A 89 14.67 -13.91 4.73
CA GLY A 89 14.53 -13.86 3.27
C GLY A 89 14.40 -12.44 2.71
N GLY A 90 14.31 -11.44 3.59
CA GLY A 90 14.48 -10.03 3.31
C GLY A 90 13.20 -9.24 3.06
N SER A 91 13.25 -7.94 3.31
CA SER A 91 12.13 -7.02 3.23
C SER A 91 12.54 -5.71 2.54
N SER A 92 11.84 -5.36 1.47
CA SER A 92 12.00 -4.05 0.84
C SER A 92 11.57 -2.95 1.81
N ASP A 93 12.24 -1.80 1.82
CA ASP A 93 11.91 -0.64 2.67
C ASP A 93 11.46 0.60 1.86
N GLY A 94 11.16 0.43 0.58
CA GLY A 94 10.54 1.48 -0.23
C GLY A 94 9.16 1.83 0.31
N CYS A 95 8.86 3.12 0.40
CA CYS A 95 7.66 3.61 1.07
C CYS A 95 7.11 4.88 0.41
N VAL A 96 5.78 4.96 0.32
CA VAL A 96 5.04 6.14 -0.13
C VAL A 96 3.91 6.41 0.86
N ILE A 97 3.72 7.68 1.24
CA ILE A 97 2.56 8.13 2.02
C ILE A 97 1.86 9.22 1.23
N ILE A 98 0.55 9.08 1.03
CA ILE A 98 -0.29 10.04 0.32
C ILE A 98 -1.31 10.62 1.30
N LYS A 99 -1.45 11.94 1.29
CA LYS A 99 -2.56 12.65 1.92
C LYS A 99 -3.69 12.80 0.90
N HIS A 100 -4.88 12.41 1.30
CA HIS A 100 -6.10 12.50 0.51
C HIS A 100 -7.05 13.50 1.13
N ASN A 101 -7.87 14.12 0.27
CA ASN A 101 -9.06 14.84 0.69
C ASN A 101 -10.22 14.31 -0.14
N THR A 102 -11.32 13.94 0.50
CA THR A 102 -12.51 13.42 -0.19
C THR A 102 -13.77 14.02 0.41
N GLU A 103 -14.79 14.14 -0.44
CA GLU A 103 -16.12 14.53 -0.03
C GLU A 103 -16.99 13.28 0.17
N ILE A 104 -17.62 13.15 1.33
CA ILE A 104 -18.58 12.10 1.71
C ILE A 104 -20.00 12.66 1.93
N GLY A 105 -20.17 13.98 1.89
CA GLY A 105 -21.44 14.68 2.09
C GLY A 105 -21.29 16.18 1.87
N GLU A 106 -22.35 16.94 2.10
CA GLU A 106 -22.33 18.40 1.89
C GLU A 106 -21.69 19.16 3.07
N GLY A 107 -21.09 20.30 2.76
CA GLY A 107 -20.55 21.24 3.76
C GLY A 107 -19.24 20.77 4.42
N PRO A 108 -18.77 21.49 5.45
CA PRO A 108 -17.47 21.23 6.08
C PRO A 108 -17.35 19.85 6.74
N GLU A 109 -18.44 19.32 7.30
CA GLU A 109 -18.47 17.99 7.91
C GLU A 109 -18.44 16.86 6.88
N GLY A 110 -18.83 17.15 5.62
CA GLY A 110 -18.73 16.20 4.53
C GLY A 110 -17.33 16.05 3.95
N GLN A 111 -16.31 16.75 4.46
CA GLN A 111 -14.94 16.73 3.90
C GLN A 111 -14.00 15.95 4.82
N VAL A 112 -13.46 14.84 4.35
CA VAL A 112 -12.59 13.94 5.12
C VAL A 112 -11.17 13.96 4.58
N GLU A 113 -10.23 14.19 5.49
CA GLU A 113 -8.80 14.00 5.25
C GLU A 113 -8.35 12.66 5.83
N TYR A 114 -7.62 11.90 5.02
CA TYR A 114 -7.02 10.64 5.43
C TYR A 114 -5.70 10.42 4.69
N TYR A 115 -4.94 9.43 5.15
CA TYR A 115 -3.66 9.06 4.57
C TYR A 115 -3.71 7.61 4.13
N SER A 116 -3.00 7.32 3.05
CA SER A 116 -2.67 5.95 2.67
C SER A 116 -1.16 5.74 2.73
N ILE A 117 -0.74 4.58 3.23
CA ILE A 117 0.65 4.21 3.43
C ILE A 117 0.92 2.93 2.64
N TYR A 118 1.92 2.99 1.76
CA TYR A 118 2.35 1.89 0.90
C TYR A 118 3.79 1.52 1.26
N MET A 119 3.99 0.32 1.77
CA MET A 119 5.31 -0.16 2.23
C MET A 119 5.70 -1.46 1.52
N HIS A 120 6.95 -1.86 1.73
CA HIS A 120 7.59 -2.99 1.04
C HIS A 120 7.66 -2.85 -0.48
N LEU A 121 7.82 -1.61 -0.98
CA LEU A 121 8.00 -1.35 -2.40
C LEU A 121 9.46 -1.62 -2.82
N LYS A 122 9.68 -2.35 -3.92
CA LYS A 122 11.03 -2.55 -4.49
C LYS A 122 11.44 -1.45 -5.49
N GLN A 123 10.48 -0.64 -5.92
CA GLN A 123 10.72 0.58 -6.68
C GLN A 123 9.72 1.64 -6.25
N VAL A 124 10.14 2.90 -6.29
CA VAL A 124 9.28 4.07 -6.05
C VAL A 124 9.45 5.04 -7.22
N PHE A 125 8.33 5.39 -7.86
CA PHE A 125 8.28 6.19 -9.09
C PHE A 125 7.88 7.65 -8.82
N VAL A 126 7.37 7.94 -7.63
CA VAL A 126 6.89 9.26 -7.23
C VAL A 126 7.84 9.97 -6.28
N GLN A 127 7.67 11.28 -6.13
CA GLN A 127 8.49 12.12 -5.24
C GLN A 127 7.62 12.88 -4.23
N LYS A 128 8.22 13.29 -3.11
CA LYS A 128 7.56 14.14 -2.12
C LYS A 128 7.01 15.41 -2.80
N ASN A 129 5.82 15.84 -2.38
CA ASN A 129 5.03 16.94 -2.90
C ASN A 129 4.41 16.74 -4.28
N GLN A 130 4.62 15.60 -4.93
CA GLN A 130 3.99 15.29 -6.20
C GLN A 130 2.47 15.11 -6.04
N PRO A 131 1.63 15.78 -6.85
CA PRO A 131 0.21 15.43 -6.95
C PRO A 131 0.06 14.09 -7.67
N VAL A 132 -0.84 13.26 -7.17
CA VAL A 132 -1.15 11.95 -7.76
C VAL A 132 -2.65 11.82 -7.93
N TYR A 133 -3.06 11.21 -9.02
CA TYR A 133 -4.46 10.88 -9.29
C TYR A 133 -4.68 9.41 -9.02
N ARG A 134 -5.92 9.02 -8.74
CA ARG A 134 -6.32 7.63 -8.60
C ARG A 134 -5.79 6.81 -9.76
N LYS A 135 -5.20 5.65 -9.44
CA LYS A 135 -4.52 4.72 -10.37
C LYS A 135 -3.13 5.16 -10.86
N THR A 136 -2.62 6.32 -10.42
CA THR A 136 -1.22 6.72 -10.70
C THR A 136 -0.26 5.67 -10.16
N GLU A 137 0.71 5.23 -10.96
CA GLU A 137 1.72 4.26 -10.54
C GLU A 137 2.68 4.90 -9.53
N LEU A 138 2.72 4.35 -8.32
CA LEU A 138 3.53 4.82 -7.20
C LEU A 138 4.89 4.11 -7.13
N GLY A 139 4.90 2.86 -7.56
CA GLY A 139 6.02 1.94 -7.39
C GLY A 139 5.66 0.54 -7.86
N SER A 140 6.46 -0.45 -7.47
CA SER A 140 6.16 -1.86 -7.72
C SER A 140 6.20 -2.68 -6.44
N VAL A 141 5.40 -3.75 -6.41
CA VAL A 141 5.39 -4.70 -5.29
C VAL A 141 6.80 -5.24 -5.07
N GLY A 142 7.26 -5.17 -3.82
CA GLY A 142 8.53 -5.74 -3.40
C GLY A 142 8.34 -7.00 -2.59
N GLN A 143 9.04 -7.09 -1.47
CA GLN A 143 9.00 -8.28 -0.62
C GLN A 143 8.91 -7.92 0.86
N CYS A 144 8.29 -8.81 1.63
CA CYS A 144 8.24 -8.79 3.08
C CYS A 144 8.54 -10.19 3.60
N ASN A 145 9.60 -10.34 4.39
CA ASN A 145 10.08 -11.63 4.91
C ASN A 145 10.20 -12.70 3.80
N GLY A 146 10.83 -12.33 2.68
CA GLY A 146 11.06 -13.20 1.53
C GLY A 146 9.84 -13.47 0.65
N ASN A 147 8.64 -13.05 1.06
CA ASN A 147 7.42 -13.23 0.27
C ASN A 147 7.14 -12.02 -0.62
N ASN A 148 6.63 -12.25 -1.82
CA ASN A 148 6.19 -11.20 -2.74
C ASN A 148 4.93 -10.53 -2.19
N ALA A 149 5.09 -9.36 -1.58
CA ALA A 149 4.02 -8.68 -0.87
C ALA A 149 4.29 -7.19 -0.74
N MET A 150 3.21 -6.43 -0.55
CA MET A 150 3.27 -5.04 -0.10
C MET A 150 2.48 -4.88 1.20
N HIS A 151 2.80 -3.89 2.01
CA HIS A 151 1.96 -3.49 3.14
C HIS A 151 1.13 -2.27 2.75
N MET A 152 -0.15 -2.27 3.10
CA MET A 152 -1.09 -1.17 2.85
C MET A 152 -1.86 -0.81 4.12
N GLU A 153 -1.94 0.47 4.40
CA GLU A 153 -2.67 1.02 5.55
C GLU A 153 -3.43 2.29 5.13
N ILE A 154 -4.61 2.51 5.72
CA ILE A 154 -5.41 3.73 5.59
C ILE A 154 -5.67 4.24 7.01
N ILE A 155 -5.32 5.52 7.26
CA ILE A 155 -5.47 6.14 8.57
C ILE A 155 -6.07 7.54 8.46
N CYS A 156 -6.75 7.98 9.51
CA CYS A 156 -7.14 9.37 9.71
C CYS A 156 -7.03 9.70 11.21
N ASP A 157 -7.09 10.99 11.54
CA ASP A 157 -7.14 11.43 12.94
C ASP A 157 -8.58 11.34 13.51
N ASP A 158 -8.70 11.52 14.82
CA ASP A 158 -9.99 11.47 15.53
C ASP A 158 -11.00 12.51 15.03
N ALA A 159 -10.53 13.64 14.48
CA ALA A 159 -11.39 14.68 13.96
C ALA A 159 -12.05 14.23 12.66
N ASN A 160 -11.29 13.59 11.77
CA ASN A 160 -11.80 13.07 10.50
C ASN A 160 -12.56 11.76 10.67
N LEU A 161 -12.27 10.96 11.70
CA LEU A 161 -13.03 9.73 12.02
C LEU A 161 -14.48 10.02 12.48
N LYS A 162 -14.74 11.22 13.00
CA LYS A 162 -16.06 11.63 13.52
C LYS A 162 -16.98 12.25 12.46
N LYS A 163 -16.48 12.44 11.24
CA LYS A 163 -17.21 13.02 10.12
C LYS A 163 -18.04 11.97 9.39
#